data_AF-A0A1I0Q3R1-F1
#
_entry.id   AF-A0A1I0Q3R1-F1
#
_cell.length_a   1.000
_cell.length_b   1.000
_cell.length_c   1.000
_cell.angle_alpha   90.00
_cell.angle_beta   90.00
_cell.angle_gamma   90.00
#
_symmetry.space_group_name_H-M   'P 1'
#
loop_
_entity.id
_entity.type
_entity.pdbx_description
1 polymer ?
#
loop_
_entity_poly.entity_id
_entity_poly.type
_entity_poly.pdbx_seq_one_letter_code
_entity_poly.pdbx_strand_id
1 'polypeptide(L)'
;MTTDEHALQIIAQLSTATDYQQADQLLLSVKKEQAVLYKEIFTSLLEKIELLSPLECNSLQWSMYRYTLMHVRKCITMEPAC
;
A
#
# COMPACT_ATOMS: atom_id res chain seq x y z
N MET A 1 -3.96 10.83 7.19
CA MET A 1 -2.58 11.08 7.63
C MET A 1 -1.75 11.36 6.38
N THR A 2 -1.03 12.47 6.34
CA THR A 2 -0.22 12.85 5.17
C THR A 2 1.16 12.20 5.21
N THR A 3 1.84 12.12 4.07
CA THR A 3 3.23 11.64 4.01
C THR A 3 4.15 12.41 4.96
N ASP A 4 3.93 13.72 5.11
CA ASP A 4 4.70 14.58 6.00
C ASP A 4 4.44 14.27 7.49
N GLU A 5 3.18 13.97 7.85
CA GLU A 5 2.83 13.53 9.20
C GLU A 5 3.47 12.16 9.53
N HIS A 6 3.51 11.24 8.57
CA HIS A 6 4.22 9.95 8.72
C HIS A 6 5.72 10.18 8.93
N ALA A 7 6.35 11.07 8.15
CA ALA A 7 7.77 11.39 8.29
C ALA A 7 8.10 11.99 9.66
N LEU A 8 7.27 12.92 10.17
CA LEU A 8 7.44 13.51 11.49
C LEU A 8 7.33 12.47 12.62
N GLN A 9 6.41 11.52 12.50
CA GLN A 9 6.29 10.43 13.47
C GLN A 9 7.51 9.51 13.47
N ILE A 10 8.04 9.18 12.29
CA ILE A 10 9.27 8.38 12.17
C ILE A 10 10.46 9.12 12.78
N ILE A 11 10.59 10.43 12.53
CA ILE A 11 11.63 11.27 13.14
C ILE A 11 11.50 11.28 14.67
N ALA A 12 10.28 11.42 15.19
CA ALA A 12 10.03 11.38 16.63
C ALA A 12 10.43 10.03 17.24
N GLN A 13 10.12 8.91 16.59
CA GLN A 13 10.52 7.60 17.09
C GLN A 13 12.04 7.35 16.97
N LEU A 14 12.67 7.77 15.86
CA LEU A 14 14.12 7.71 15.68
C LEU A 14 14.87 8.54 16.74
N SER A 15 14.30 9.65 17.21
CA SER A 15 14.90 10.47 18.27
C SER A 15 15.05 9.74 19.61
N THR A 16 14.36 8.61 19.78
CA THR A 16 14.43 7.75 20.97
C THR A 16 15.38 6.56 20.81
N ALA A 17 15.89 6.31 19.60
CA ALA A 17 16.81 5.21 19.32
C ALA A 17 18.19 5.49 19.93
N THR A 18 18.75 4.52 20.66
CA THR A 18 20.04 4.68 21.35
C THR A 18 21.23 4.16 20.56
N ASP A 19 20.98 3.45 19.46
CA ASP A 19 21.99 2.87 18.58
C ASP A 19 21.46 2.69 17.15
N TYR A 20 22.38 2.41 16.22
CA TYR A 20 22.07 2.20 14.80
C TYR A 20 21.20 0.97 14.55
N GLN A 21 21.32 -0.08 15.35
CA GLN A 21 20.54 -1.30 15.18
C GLN A 21 19.05 -1.03 15.47
N GLN A 22 18.74 -0.22 16.48
CA GLN A 22 17.37 0.19 16.79
C GLN A 22 16.77 1.07 15.69
N ALA A 23 17.57 1.98 15.12
CA ALA A 23 17.15 2.78 13.98
C ALA A 23 16.85 1.91 12.75
N ASP A 24 17.69 0.91 12.45
CA ASP A 24 17.48 -0.02 11.34
C ASP A 24 16.23 -0.88 11.53
N GLN A 25 16.00 -1.40 12.73
CA GLN A 25 14.78 -2.17 13.04
C GLN A 25 13.52 -1.32 12.88
N LEU A 26 13.57 -0.05 13.27
CA LEU A 26 12.46 0.88 13.11
C LEU A 26 12.16 1.17 11.63
N LEU A 27 13.19 1.39 10.82
CA LEU A 27 13.00 1.62 9.38
C LEU A 27 12.45 0.37 8.68
N LEU A 28 12.90 -0.83 9.10
CA LEU A 28 12.35 -2.09 8.61
C LEU A 28 10.89 -2.30 9.01
N SER A 29 10.51 -1.95 10.24
CA SER A 29 9.12 -2.06 10.69
C SER A 29 8.21 -1.12 9.93
N VAL A 30 8.63 0.14 9.71
CA VAL A 30 7.89 1.11 8.89
C VAL A 30 7.72 0.62 7.45
N LYS A 31 8.78 0.11 6.82
CA LYS A 31 8.72 -0.47 5.47
C LYS A 31 7.73 -1.63 5.41
N LYS A 32 7.76 -2.51 6.41
CA LYS A 32 6.86 -3.68 6.51
C LYS A 32 5.40 -3.24 6.72
N GLU A 33 5.16 -2.31 7.63
CA GLU A 33 3.82 -1.78 7.91
C GLU A 33 3.22 -1.13 6.66
N GLN A 34 3.99 -0.31 5.94
CA GLN A 34 3.55 0.26 4.68
C GLN A 34 3.27 -0.83 3.65
N ALA A 35 4.12 -1.84 3.52
CA ALA A 35 3.88 -2.96 2.60
C ALA A 35 2.60 -3.74 2.94
N VAL A 36 2.30 -3.93 4.22
CA VAL A 36 1.04 -4.56 4.70
C VAL A 36 -0.15 -3.67 4.38
N LEU A 37 -0.07 -2.37 4.69
CA LEU A 37 -1.12 -1.39 4.36
C LEU A 37 -1.42 -1.37 2.86
N TYR A 38 -0.39 -1.30 2.01
CA TYR A 38 -0.56 -1.34 0.55
C TYR A 38 -1.20 -2.65 0.08
N LYS A 39 -0.80 -3.79 0.68
CA LYS A 39 -1.40 -5.09 0.37
C LYS A 39 -2.88 -5.14 0.74
N GLU A 40 -3.26 -4.68 1.93
CA GLU A 40 -4.65 -4.63 2.39
C GLU A 40 -5.52 -3.71 1.52
N ILE A 41 -5.00 -2.52 1.19
CA ILE A 41 -5.68 -1.59 0.28
C ILE A 41 -5.89 -2.24 -1.09
N PHE A 42 -4.88 -2.92 -1.62
CA PHE A 42 -4.96 -3.60 -2.91
C PHE A 42 -5.93 -4.77 -2.90
N THR A 43 -5.93 -5.60 -1.86
CA THR A 43 -6.92 -6.67 -1.69
C THR A 43 -8.34 -6.09 -1.60
N SER A 44 -8.55 -5.06 -0.78
CA SER A 44 -9.86 -4.42 -0.66
C SER A 44 -10.33 -3.77 -1.97
N LEU A 45 -9.40 -3.20 -2.74
CA LEU A 45 -9.69 -2.62 -4.04
C LEU A 45 -10.09 -3.69 -5.07
N LEU A 46 -9.45 -4.86 -5.08
CA LEU A 46 -9.84 -5.99 -5.92
C LEU A 46 -11.28 -6.42 -5.61
N GLU A 47 -11.59 -6.68 -4.34
CA GLU A 47 -12.92 -7.12 -3.91
C GLU A 47 -14.00 -6.12 -4.31
N LYS A 48 -13.75 -4.82 -4.05
CA LYS A 48 -14.72 -3.76 -4.36
C LYS A 48 -14.97 -3.65 -5.86
N ILE A 49 -13.92 -3.70 -6.68
CA ILE A 49 -14.09 -3.60 -8.14
C ILE A 49 -14.77 -4.86 -8.71
N GLU A 50 -14.46 -6.05 -8.20
CA GLU A 50 -15.09 -7.30 -8.64
C GLU A 50 -16.60 -7.35 -8.33
N LEU A 51 -17.05 -6.63 -7.30
CA LEU A 51 -18.47 -6.48 -6.95
C LEU A 51 -19.21 -5.41 -7.78
N LEU A 52 -18.52 -4.61 -8.59
CA LEU A 52 -19.16 -3.60 -9.43
C LEU A 52 -19.90 -4.24 -10.60
N SER A 53 -21.14 -3.82 -10.80
CA SER A 53 -21.91 -4.18 -12.00
C SER A 53 -21.49 -3.29 -13.18
N PRO A 54 -21.26 -3.86 -14.38
CA PRO A 54 -21.00 -3.09 -15.59
C PRO A 54 -22.11 -2.09 -15.94
N LEU A 55 -23.33 -2.31 -15.45
CA LEU A 55 -24.49 -1.45 -15.68
C LEU A 55 -24.43 -0.14 -14.88
N GLU A 56 -23.64 -0.10 -13.81
CA GLU A 56 -23.49 1.06 -12.91
C GLU A 56 -22.37 2.01 -13.37
N CYS A 57 -21.71 1.71 -14.50
CA CYS A 57 -20.58 2.46 -15.00
C CYS A 57 -20.65 2.66 -16.51
N ASN A 58 -20.11 3.77 -17.00
CA ASN A 58 -19.92 3.95 -18.43
C ASN A 58 -18.72 3.12 -18.95
N SER A 59 -18.58 3.03 -20.28
CA SER A 59 -17.55 2.23 -20.93
C SER A 59 -16.13 2.60 -20.53
N LEU A 60 -15.86 3.90 -20.31
CA LEU A 60 -14.55 4.37 -19.85
C LEU A 60 -14.27 3.92 -18.41
N GLN A 61 -15.21 4.12 -17.50
CA GLN A 61 -15.10 3.68 -16.10
C GLN A 61 -14.87 2.17 -16.02
N TRP A 62 -15.65 1.38 -16.76
CA TRP A 62 -15.48 -0.07 -16.80
C TRP A 62 -14.09 -0.47 -17.31
N SER A 63 -13.62 0.17 -18.40
CA SER A 63 -12.27 -0.10 -18.93
C SER A 63 -11.16 0.20 -17.90
N MET A 64 -11.31 1.30 -17.15
CA MET A 64 -10.36 1.70 -16.12
C MET A 64 -10.37 0.71 -14.95
N TYR A 65 -11.54 0.26 -14.50
CA TYR A 65 -11.66 -0.76 -13.45
C TYR A 65 -11.00 -2.07 -13.83
N ARG A 66 -11.20 -2.54 -15.07
CA ARG A 66 -10.54 -3.77 -15.58
C ARG A 66 -9.03 -3.62 -15.66
N TYR A 67 -8.54 -2.45 -16.09
CA TYR A 67 -7.12 -2.13 -16.09
C TYR A 67 -6.54 -2.10 -14.66
N THR A 68 -7.23 -1.45 -13.72
CA THR A 68 -6.83 -1.40 -12.31
C THR A 68 -6.74 -2.81 -11.70
N LEU A 69 -7.73 -3.69 -11.94
CA LEU A 69 -7.67 -5.09 -11.48
C LEU A 69 -6.41 -5.81 -11.99
N MET A 70 -6.07 -5.64 -13.27
CA MET A 70 -4.88 -6.26 -13.87
C MET A 70 -3.60 -5.76 -13.19
N HIS A 71 -3.49 -4.44 -12.99
CA HIS A 71 -2.32 -3.83 -12.36
C HIS A 71 -2.16 -4.24 -10.91
N VAL A 72 -3.24 -4.21 -10.13
CA VAL A 72 -3.22 -4.60 -8.72
C VAL A 72 -2.81 -6.06 -8.55
N ARG A 73 -3.34 -6.97 -9.39
CA ARG A 73 -2.91 -8.39 -9.40
C ARG A 73 -1.42 -8.53 -9.67
N LYS A 74 -0.88 -7.78 -10.63
CA LYS A 74 0.56 -7.76 -10.91
C LYS A 74 1.37 -7.28 -9.70
N CYS A 75 0.93 -6.23 -9.02
CA CYS A 75 1.61 -5.72 -7.83
C CYS A 75 1.56 -6.71 -6.64
N ILE A 76 0.49 -7.51 -6.51
CA ILE A 76 0.39 -8.54 -5.47
C ILE A 76 1.24 -9.77 -5.82
N THR A 77 1.26 -10.21 -7.09
CA THR A 77 2.02 -11.39 -7.53
C THR A 77 3.52 -11.14 -7.63
N MET A 78 3.93 -9.93 -7.99
CA MET A 78 5.34 -9.55 -7.97
C MET A 78 5.72 -9.18 -6.54
N GLU A 79 6.07 -10.19 -5.72
CA GLU A 79 6.84 -9.94 -4.51
C GLU A 79 8.05 -9.07 -4.89
N PRO A 80 8.38 -8.00 -4.14
CA PRO A 80 9.69 -7.39 -4.29
C PRO A 80 10.70 -8.49 -3.95
N ALA A 81 11.47 -8.91 -4.94
CA ALA A 81 12.66 -9.73 -4.73
C ALA A 81 13.47 -9.05 -3.61
N CYS A 82 13.49 -9.70 -2.45
CA CYS A 82 14.32 -9.33 -1.33
C CYS A 82 15.63 -10.12 -1.43
#